data_AF-G6C7G6-F1
#
_entry.id   AF-G6C7G6-F1
#
_cell.length_a   1.000
_cell.length_b   1.000
_cell.length_c   1.000
_cell.angle_alpha   90.00
_cell.angle_beta   90.00
_cell.angle_gamma   90.00
#
_symmetry.space_group_name_H-M   'P 1'
#
loop_
_entity.id
_entity.type
_entity.pdbx_description
1 polymer ?
#
loop_
_entity_poly.entity_id
_entity_poly.type
_entity_poly.pdbx_seq_one_letter_code
_entity_poly.pdbx_strand_id
1 'polypeptide(L)'
;ANFIGNIVGGYVASSAASKFSLNKVKNQFSPEWNEYLNEFPKIEVDKNQLDEILRISPNPDDGVFRPNPLKYLPKEYRQAHKELFDDGVAAFVKDDFFIQKFGNFGREDGAFVFPKDVAKAMIKEADGNPRKLEALLGLDEGSLGDSPKMVLPQEVHNYRIPDGNEGGSCANPQWRPGGKTYPGAVPEAVIDPVPKDKVKLVDIW
;
A
#
# COMPACT_ATOMS: atom_id res chain seq x y z
N ALA A 1 -21.13 -19.39 -14.50
CA ALA A 1 -19.85 -20.05 -14.75
C ALA A 1 -18.95 -19.75 -13.57
N ASN A 2 -18.61 -20.77 -12.79
CA ASN A 2 -17.91 -20.64 -11.53
C ASN A 2 -16.44 -20.25 -11.78
N PHE A 3 -15.99 -19.20 -11.12
CA PHE A 3 -14.68 -18.60 -11.31
C PHE A 3 -13.63 -19.39 -10.51
N ILE A 4 -12.96 -20.34 -11.17
CA ILE A 4 -11.71 -20.94 -10.68
C ILE A 4 -10.61 -20.36 -11.56
N GLY A 5 -9.92 -19.35 -11.03
CA GLY A 5 -8.72 -18.75 -11.60
C GLY A 5 -7.65 -18.71 -10.53
N ASN A 6 -7.18 -19.91 -10.14
CA ASN A 6 -6.06 -20.12 -9.23
C ASN A 6 -4.78 -19.49 -9.81
N ILE A 7 -4.24 -18.47 -9.14
CA ILE A 7 -2.79 -18.37 -8.94
C ILE A 7 -2.55 -18.92 -7.55
N VAL A 8 -2.58 -20.25 -7.46
CA VAL A 8 -2.04 -20.99 -6.33
C VAL A 8 -0.54 -21.05 -6.56
N GLY A 9 0.19 -20.07 -6.02
CA GLY A 9 1.54 -20.34 -5.55
C GLY A 9 1.39 -21.32 -4.39
N GLY A 10 1.94 -22.53 -4.55
CA GLY A 10 1.78 -23.60 -3.56
C GLY A 10 2.18 -23.12 -2.16
N TYR A 11 1.21 -23.18 -1.24
CA TYR A 11 1.48 -23.14 0.18
C TYR A 11 2.29 -24.39 0.55
N VAL A 12 3.62 -24.28 0.52
CA VAL A 12 4.43 -25.05 1.45
C VAL A 12 4.31 -24.30 2.76
N ALA A 13 3.64 -24.92 3.74
CA ALA A 13 3.68 -24.48 5.12
C ALA A 13 5.13 -24.61 5.63
N SER A 14 5.98 -23.63 5.32
CA SER A 14 7.20 -23.42 6.08
C SER A 14 6.80 -22.71 7.36
N SER A 15 6.54 -23.50 8.39
CA SER A 15 6.55 -23.09 9.79
C SER A 15 7.93 -22.53 10.14
N ALA A 16 8.17 -21.30 9.77
CA ALA A 16 9.23 -20.48 10.29
C ALA A 16 8.66 -19.08 10.42
N ALA A 17 8.10 -18.80 11.61
CA ALA A 17 7.98 -17.43 12.06
C ALA A 17 9.38 -16.82 11.97
N SER A 18 9.68 -16.15 10.86
CA SER A 18 10.87 -15.32 10.73
C SER A 18 10.72 -14.26 11.81
N LYS A 19 11.44 -14.44 12.91
CA LYS A 19 11.52 -13.48 14.01
C LYS A 19 11.85 -12.14 13.39
N PHE A 20 10.87 -11.25 13.37
CA PHE A 20 10.97 -9.91 12.83
C PHE A 20 12.07 -9.18 13.61
N SER A 21 13.22 -8.97 12.96
CA SER A 21 14.32 -8.22 13.57
C SER A 21 14.15 -6.75 13.18
N LEU A 22 13.80 -5.90 14.14
CA LEU A 22 13.77 -4.44 13.97
C LEU A 22 15.11 -3.89 13.46
N ASN A 23 16.22 -4.59 13.73
CA ASN A 23 17.55 -4.25 13.21
C ASN A 23 17.68 -4.51 11.71
N LYS A 24 16.94 -5.47 11.15
CA LYS A 24 16.94 -5.73 9.70
C LYS A 24 16.23 -4.60 8.94
N VAL A 25 15.15 -4.06 9.49
CA VAL A 25 14.41 -2.92 8.90
C VAL A 25 15.20 -1.62 9.01
N LYS A 26 15.85 -1.35 10.16
CA LYS A 26 16.66 -0.14 10.37
C LYS A 26 17.85 -0.01 9.42
N ASN A 27 18.41 -1.13 8.96
CA ASN A 27 19.54 -1.15 8.03
C ASN A 27 19.12 -1.36 6.57
N GLN A 28 17.81 -1.39 6.27
CA GLN A 28 17.29 -1.69 4.94
C GLN A 28 17.23 -0.46 4.03
N PHE A 29 17.08 0.74 4.62
CA PHE A 29 16.95 2.01 3.91
C PHE A 29 18.00 3.01 4.41
N SER A 30 18.25 4.05 3.62
CA SER A 30 19.24 5.09 3.92
C SER A 30 18.91 5.85 5.22
N PRO A 31 19.91 6.42 5.92
CA PRO A 31 19.66 7.34 7.02
C PRO A 31 18.76 8.52 6.63
N GLU A 32 18.97 9.09 5.44
CA GLU A 32 18.18 10.19 4.89
C GLU A 32 16.71 9.78 4.72
N TRP A 33 16.45 8.56 4.27
CA TRP A 33 15.10 8.01 4.20
C TRP A 33 14.46 7.91 5.58
N ASN A 34 15.20 7.39 6.58
CA ASN A 34 14.69 7.29 7.95
C ASN A 34 14.39 8.66 8.56
N GLU A 35 15.16 9.69 8.21
CA GLU A 35 14.86 11.07 8.60
C GLU A 35 13.59 11.59 7.92
N TYR A 36 13.46 11.38 6.61
CA TYR A 36 12.29 11.76 5.82
C TYR A 36 10.97 11.17 6.37
N LEU A 37 10.99 9.92 6.84
CA LEU A 37 9.82 9.28 7.46
C LEU A 37 9.29 10.03 8.70
N ASN A 38 10.10 10.85 9.36
CA ASN A 38 9.66 11.63 10.53
C ASN A 38 8.79 12.84 10.17
N GLU A 39 8.74 13.23 8.90
CA GLU A 39 7.90 14.33 8.41
C GLU A 39 6.41 13.94 8.35
N PHE A 40 6.10 12.64 8.29
CA PHE A 40 4.73 12.17 8.19
C PHE A 40 4.00 12.17 9.54
N PRO A 41 2.68 12.41 9.56
CA PRO A 41 1.89 12.43 10.78
C PRO A 41 2.03 11.11 11.53
N LYS A 42 2.18 11.20 12.85
CA LYS A 42 2.33 10.04 13.74
C LYS A 42 0.95 9.64 14.24
N ILE A 43 0.69 8.33 14.25
CA ILE A 43 -0.54 7.78 14.79
C ILE A 43 -0.41 7.84 16.32
N GLU A 44 -1.15 8.75 16.94
CA GLU A 44 -1.29 8.84 18.40
C GLU A 44 -2.50 8.04 18.86
N VAL A 45 -2.48 6.73 18.58
CA VAL A 45 -3.51 5.78 18.97
C VAL A 45 -2.89 4.74 19.89
N ASP A 46 -3.69 4.25 20.85
CA ASP A 46 -3.25 3.21 21.77
C ASP A 46 -2.78 1.96 21.01
N LYS A 47 -1.60 1.45 21.37
CA LYS A 47 -1.00 0.29 20.69
C LYS A 47 -1.85 -0.96 20.84
N ASN A 48 -2.52 -1.16 21.98
CA ASN A 48 -3.37 -2.33 22.16
C ASN A 48 -4.58 -2.26 21.22
N GLN A 49 -5.15 -1.06 21.02
CA GLN A 49 -6.22 -0.87 20.04
C GLN A 49 -5.77 -1.22 18.62
N LEU A 50 -4.58 -0.80 18.20
CA LEU A 50 -4.05 -1.16 16.87
C LEU A 50 -3.77 -2.67 16.76
N ASP A 51 -3.24 -3.28 17.81
CA ASP A 51 -2.99 -4.73 17.88
C ASP A 51 -4.29 -5.55 17.84
N GLU A 52 -5.35 -5.07 18.48
CA GLU A 52 -6.70 -5.67 18.40
C GLU A 52 -7.23 -5.63 16.96
N ILE A 53 -7.10 -4.50 16.26
CA ILE A 53 -7.50 -4.38 14.85
C ILE A 53 -6.70 -5.35 13.97
N LEU A 54 -5.39 -5.47 14.21
CA LEU A 54 -4.53 -6.39 13.46
C LEU A 54 -4.87 -7.87 13.68
N ARG A 55 -5.40 -8.24 14.85
CA ARG A 55 -5.84 -9.61 15.14
C ARG A 55 -7.15 -9.98 14.43
N ILE A 56 -7.90 -9.00 13.92
CA ILE A 56 -9.10 -9.28 13.13
C ILE A 56 -8.65 -9.87 11.79
N SER A 57 -9.11 -11.10 11.54
CA SER A 57 -9.06 -11.71 10.21
C SER A 57 -10.38 -11.42 9.51
N PRO A 58 -10.42 -10.49 8.54
CA PRO A 58 -11.68 -10.16 7.88
C PRO A 58 -12.19 -11.36 7.10
N ASN A 59 -13.49 -11.57 7.18
CA ASN A 59 -14.23 -12.56 6.40
C ASN A 59 -15.57 -11.92 5.98
N PRO A 60 -15.65 -11.35 4.76
CA PRO A 60 -16.86 -10.73 4.27
C PRO A 60 -18.06 -11.68 4.21
N ASP A 61 -17.84 -12.98 3.97
CA ASP A 61 -18.91 -13.99 3.91
C ASP A 61 -19.57 -14.20 5.27
N ASP A 62 -18.80 -14.04 6.36
CA ASP A 62 -19.27 -14.11 7.74
C ASP A 62 -19.62 -12.73 8.34
N GLY A 63 -19.51 -11.65 7.55
CA GLY A 63 -19.73 -10.28 8.00
C GLY A 63 -18.67 -9.74 8.97
N VAL A 64 -17.47 -10.33 8.98
CA VAL A 64 -16.35 -9.92 9.84
C VAL A 64 -15.49 -8.89 9.10
N PHE A 65 -15.43 -7.67 9.63
CA PHE A 65 -14.66 -6.56 9.05
C PHE A 65 -13.79 -5.89 10.10
N ARG A 66 -12.64 -5.37 9.66
CA ARG A 66 -11.87 -4.40 10.43
C ARG A 66 -12.65 -3.09 10.56
N PRO A 67 -12.51 -2.33 11.67
CA PRO A 67 -13.26 -1.11 11.85
C PRO A 67 -12.84 -0.03 10.85
N ASN A 68 -13.80 0.78 10.43
CA ASN A 68 -13.53 1.96 9.63
C ASN A 68 -12.57 2.92 10.37
N PRO A 69 -11.52 3.47 9.70
CA PRO A 69 -10.55 4.41 10.27
C PRO A 69 -11.17 5.62 10.98
N LEU A 70 -12.36 6.08 10.56
CA LEU A 70 -13.09 7.16 11.23
C LEU A 70 -13.45 6.84 12.69
N LYS A 71 -13.47 5.57 13.08
CA LYS A 71 -13.83 5.14 14.45
C LYS A 71 -12.66 5.18 15.43
N TYR A 72 -11.41 5.15 14.95
CA TYR A 72 -10.24 5.03 15.83
C TYR A 72 -9.11 6.01 15.50
N LEU A 73 -9.10 6.64 14.31
CA LEU A 73 -8.14 7.68 13.97
C LEU A 73 -8.68 9.07 14.35
N PRO A 74 -7.91 9.88 15.11
CA PRO A 74 -8.24 11.27 15.39
C PRO A 74 -8.50 12.08 14.11
N LYS A 75 -9.38 13.08 14.18
CA LYS A 75 -9.74 13.91 13.03
C LYS A 75 -8.51 14.64 12.47
N GLU A 76 -7.66 15.12 13.36
CA GLU A 76 -6.43 15.86 13.09
C GLU A 76 -5.45 14.98 12.30
N TYR A 77 -5.27 13.72 12.73
CA TYR A 77 -4.46 12.75 12.01
C TYR A 77 -4.99 12.52 10.59
N ARG A 78 -6.30 12.28 10.46
CA ARG A 78 -6.92 12.03 9.14
C ARG A 78 -6.80 13.21 8.21
N GLN A 79 -6.92 14.43 8.73
CA GLN A 79 -6.75 15.66 7.96
C GLN A 79 -5.31 15.83 7.48
N ALA A 80 -4.33 15.73 8.39
CA ALA A 80 -2.92 15.79 8.04
C ALA A 80 -2.51 14.68 7.06
N HIS A 81 -3.04 13.47 7.24
CA HIS A 81 -2.80 12.36 6.32
C HIS A 81 -3.36 12.65 4.92
N LYS A 82 -4.56 13.25 4.83
CA LYS A 82 -5.16 13.64 3.54
C LYS A 82 -4.35 14.72 2.82
N GLU A 83 -3.88 15.73 3.55
CA GLU A 83 -3.13 16.87 2.98
C GLU A 83 -1.88 16.43 2.21
N LEU A 84 -1.26 15.31 2.60
CA LEU A 84 -0.12 14.72 1.88
C LEU A 84 -0.45 14.38 0.42
N PHE A 85 -1.72 14.14 0.09
CA PHE A 85 -2.17 13.72 -1.24
C PHE A 85 -2.71 14.87 -2.09
N ASP A 86 -2.76 16.10 -1.58
CA ASP A 86 -3.37 17.24 -2.27
C ASP A 86 -2.56 17.68 -3.51
N ASP A 87 -1.24 17.46 -3.51
CA ASP A 87 -0.36 17.68 -4.67
C ASP A 87 -0.37 16.51 -5.67
N GLY A 88 -1.34 15.60 -5.54
CA GLY A 88 -1.58 14.48 -6.42
C GLY A 88 -1.00 13.16 -5.91
N VAL A 89 -1.35 12.11 -6.62
CA VAL A 89 -1.11 10.73 -6.18
C VAL A 89 -0.33 9.94 -7.23
N ALA A 90 0.32 8.88 -6.79
CA ALA A 90 1.03 7.95 -7.65
C ALA A 90 0.89 6.51 -7.14
N ALA A 91 1.12 5.53 -8.00
CA ALA A 91 1.22 4.13 -7.65
C ALA A 91 2.28 3.44 -8.49
N PHE A 92 2.59 2.18 -8.19
CA PHE A 92 3.52 1.36 -8.97
C PHE A 92 2.84 0.11 -9.46
N VAL A 93 3.11 -0.26 -10.71
CA VAL A 93 2.63 -1.48 -11.34
C VAL A 93 3.80 -2.20 -11.99
N LYS A 94 3.70 -3.52 -12.11
CA LYS A 94 4.67 -4.33 -12.84
C LYS A 94 4.74 -3.95 -14.33
N ASP A 95 3.58 -3.83 -14.95
CA ASP A 95 3.39 -3.45 -16.35
C ASP A 95 1.96 -2.89 -16.54
N ASP A 96 1.58 -2.58 -17.77
CA ASP A 96 0.28 -2.01 -18.09
C ASP A 96 -0.79 -3.06 -18.45
N PHE A 97 -0.47 -4.36 -18.39
CA PHE A 97 -1.34 -5.43 -18.88
C PHE A 97 -2.74 -5.37 -18.27
N PHE A 98 -2.82 -5.25 -16.94
CA PHE A 98 -4.11 -5.23 -16.24
C PHE A 98 -4.90 -3.95 -16.51
N ILE A 99 -4.22 -2.81 -16.66
CA ILE A 99 -4.87 -1.53 -17.00
C ILE A 99 -5.48 -1.63 -18.41
N GLN A 100 -4.76 -2.21 -19.37
CA GLN A 100 -5.29 -2.40 -20.73
C GLN A 100 -6.43 -3.42 -20.76
N LYS A 101 -6.29 -4.52 -20.02
CA LYS A 101 -7.26 -5.62 -19.97
C LYS A 101 -8.59 -5.20 -19.35
N PHE A 102 -8.56 -4.44 -18.26
CA PHE A 102 -9.77 -4.06 -17.51
C PHE A 102 -10.26 -2.64 -17.83
N GLY A 103 -9.45 -1.83 -18.51
CA GLY A 103 -9.83 -0.47 -18.89
C GLY A 103 -9.68 0.56 -17.78
N ASN A 104 -9.14 0.18 -16.62
CA ASN A 104 -8.91 1.05 -15.48
C ASN A 104 -7.68 0.63 -14.66
N PHE A 105 -7.15 1.57 -13.88
CA PHE A 105 -6.21 1.32 -12.80
C PHE A 105 -6.99 1.16 -11.49
N GLY A 106 -6.75 0.06 -10.78
CA GLY A 106 -7.49 -0.29 -9.57
C GLY A 106 -8.50 -1.42 -9.78
N ARG A 107 -8.94 -2.01 -8.68
CA ARG A 107 -9.99 -3.04 -8.63
C ARG A 107 -11.33 -2.38 -8.29
N GLU A 108 -12.45 -3.09 -8.38
CA GLU A 108 -13.77 -2.54 -8.05
C GLU A 108 -13.83 -1.86 -6.66
N ASP A 109 -13.09 -2.40 -5.69
CA ASP A 109 -12.98 -1.91 -4.32
C ASP A 109 -11.92 -0.80 -4.12
N GLY A 110 -11.24 -0.39 -5.19
CA GLY A 110 -10.35 0.78 -5.23
C GLY A 110 -8.93 0.51 -5.74
N ALA A 111 -8.12 1.57 -5.73
CA ALA A 111 -6.71 1.55 -6.07
C ALA A 111 -5.87 2.11 -4.93
N PHE A 112 -4.85 1.36 -4.50
CA PHE A 112 -3.86 1.85 -3.54
C PHE A 112 -2.94 2.88 -4.22
N VAL A 113 -2.72 4.00 -3.55
CA VAL A 113 -1.91 5.12 -4.03
C VAL A 113 -1.11 5.74 -2.89
N PHE A 114 -0.05 6.45 -3.27
CA PHE A 114 0.86 7.19 -2.41
C PHE A 114 0.83 8.68 -2.79
N PRO A 115 1.26 9.59 -1.90
CA PRO A 115 1.59 10.95 -2.30
C PRO A 115 2.58 10.94 -3.45
N LYS A 116 2.33 11.74 -4.49
CA LYS A 116 3.16 11.75 -5.70
C LYS A 116 4.63 12.03 -5.41
N ASP A 117 4.93 12.98 -4.51
CA ASP A 117 6.31 13.32 -4.20
C ASP A 117 7.00 12.29 -3.30
N VAL A 118 6.23 11.61 -2.44
CA VAL A 118 6.72 10.44 -1.69
C VAL A 118 7.06 9.30 -2.65
N ALA A 119 6.24 9.07 -3.68
CA ALA A 119 6.54 8.07 -4.70
C ALA A 119 7.84 8.38 -5.46
N LYS A 120 8.10 9.65 -5.80
CA LYS A 120 9.39 10.04 -6.39
C LYS A 120 10.55 9.83 -5.41
N ALA A 121 10.36 10.13 -4.13
CA ALA A 121 11.35 9.86 -3.11
C ALA A 121 11.64 8.36 -2.97
N MET A 122 10.62 7.50 -3.06
CA MET A 122 10.80 6.04 -3.09
C MET A 122 11.62 5.58 -4.29
N ILE A 123 11.42 6.14 -5.49
CA ILE A 123 12.22 5.82 -6.67
C ILE A 123 13.70 6.21 -6.43
N LYS A 124 13.93 7.40 -5.88
CA LYS A 124 15.29 7.86 -5.53
C LYS A 124 15.94 6.94 -4.50
N GLU A 125 15.21 6.54 -3.46
CA GLU A 125 15.69 5.62 -2.44
C GLU A 125 15.95 4.22 -3.02
N ALA A 126 15.12 3.76 -3.96
CA ALA A 126 15.30 2.48 -4.63
C ALA A 126 16.54 2.44 -5.53
N ASP A 127 16.97 3.58 -6.08
CA ASP A 127 18.18 3.72 -6.90
C ASP A 127 18.30 2.65 -8.00
N GLY A 128 17.21 2.48 -8.76
CA GLY A 128 17.12 1.48 -9.83
C GLY A 128 16.95 0.03 -9.35
N ASN A 129 16.80 -0.22 -8.04
CA ASN A 129 16.57 -1.55 -7.49
C ASN A 129 15.07 -1.83 -7.24
N PRO A 130 14.39 -2.64 -8.08
CA PRO A 130 12.98 -2.97 -7.90
C PRO A 130 12.67 -3.71 -6.60
N ARG A 131 13.61 -4.50 -6.07
CA ARG A 131 13.43 -5.22 -4.79
C ARG A 131 13.41 -4.26 -3.61
N LYS A 132 14.20 -3.18 -3.69
CA LYS A 132 14.19 -2.11 -2.69
C LYS A 132 12.87 -1.32 -2.75
N LEU A 133 12.37 -1.05 -3.95
CA LEU A 133 11.06 -0.42 -4.14
C LEU A 133 9.92 -1.30 -3.58
N GLU A 134 9.92 -2.60 -3.84
CA GLU A 134 8.94 -3.53 -3.26
C GLU A 134 8.94 -3.51 -1.73
N ALA A 135 10.13 -3.47 -1.11
CA ALA A 135 10.22 -3.36 0.34
C ALA A 135 9.63 -2.05 0.89
N LEU A 136 9.81 -0.92 0.20
CA LEU A 136 9.19 0.36 0.58
C LEU A 136 7.66 0.30 0.49
N LEU A 137 7.16 -0.44 -0.50
CA LEU A 137 5.74 -0.64 -0.74
C LEU A 137 5.13 -1.75 0.13
N GLY A 138 5.94 -2.53 0.85
CA GLY A 138 5.46 -3.69 1.61
C GLY A 138 4.96 -4.83 0.71
N LEU A 139 5.57 -4.99 -0.47
CA LEU A 139 5.27 -6.06 -1.41
C LEU A 139 6.26 -7.23 -1.25
N ASP A 140 5.83 -8.42 -1.65
CA ASP A 140 6.71 -9.57 -1.78
C ASP A 140 7.75 -9.35 -2.88
N GLU A 141 8.94 -9.92 -2.69
CA GLU A 141 10.03 -9.85 -3.67
C GLU A 141 9.60 -10.44 -5.02
N GLY A 142 9.72 -9.66 -6.10
CA GLY A 142 9.36 -10.08 -7.47
C GLY A 142 8.02 -9.55 -7.97
N SER A 143 7.16 -9.03 -7.08
CA SER A 143 5.83 -8.52 -7.39
C SER A 143 5.79 -7.48 -8.52
N LEU A 144 6.78 -6.58 -8.56
CA LEU A 144 6.92 -5.50 -9.54
C LEU A 144 7.70 -5.91 -10.80
N GLY A 145 8.28 -7.10 -10.85
CA GLY A 145 9.22 -7.46 -11.92
C GLY A 145 10.45 -6.53 -11.95
N ASP A 146 11.18 -6.50 -13.06
CA ASP A 146 12.48 -5.81 -13.14
C ASP A 146 12.40 -4.39 -13.71
N SER A 147 11.29 -4.06 -14.37
CA SER A 147 11.05 -2.74 -14.98
C SER A 147 9.62 -2.24 -14.68
N PRO A 148 9.28 -2.04 -13.40
CA PRO A 148 8.01 -1.45 -13.00
C PRO A 148 7.79 -0.07 -13.62
N LYS A 149 6.53 0.32 -13.65
CA LYS A 149 6.08 1.65 -14.09
C LYS A 149 5.41 2.38 -12.94
N MET A 150 5.59 3.69 -12.90
CA MET A 150 4.79 4.56 -12.04
C MET A 150 3.50 4.95 -12.78
N VAL A 151 2.38 4.81 -12.09
CA VAL A 151 1.06 5.26 -12.51
C VAL A 151 0.79 6.62 -11.88
N LEU A 152 0.37 7.60 -12.68
CA LEU A 152 -0.07 8.91 -12.23
C LEU A 152 -1.55 9.09 -12.61
N PRO A 153 -2.48 8.84 -11.67
CA PRO A 153 -3.88 9.25 -11.81
C PRO A 153 -4.02 10.75 -12.07
N GLN A 154 -4.84 11.11 -13.05
CA GLN A 154 -5.17 12.51 -13.36
C GLN A 154 -6.38 13.02 -12.58
N GLU A 155 -7.16 12.10 -12.01
CA GLU A 155 -8.29 12.39 -11.16
C GLU A 155 -8.26 11.51 -9.92
N VAL A 156 -8.80 12.05 -8.82
CA VAL A 156 -8.85 11.38 -7.52
C VAL A 156 -10.27 11.50 -7.00
N HIS A 157 -10.94 10.36 -6.87
CA HIS A 157 -12.30 10.27 -6.34
C HIS A 157 -12.30 9.36 -5.10
N ASN A 158 -13.14 9.70 -4.13
CA ASN A 158 -13.37 8.94 -2.89
C ASN A 158 -12.08 8.49 -2.17
N TYR A 159 -11.18 9.44 -1.97
CA TYR A 159 -10.02 9.26 -1.10
C TYR A 159 -10.42 8.68 0.26
N ARG A 160 -9.73 7.63 0.68
CA ARG A 160 -9.90 7.00 1.99
C ARG A 160 -8.58 6.43 2.51
N ILE A 161 -8.43 6.45 3.83
CA ILE A 161 -7.38 5.68 4.50
C ILE A 161 -7.80 4.21 4.41
N PRO A 162 -6.92 3.28 3.98
CA PRO A 162 -7.27 1.86 3.90
C PRO A 162 -7.67 1.32 5.26
N ASP A 163 -8.73 0.53 5.28
CA ASP A 163 -9.25 -0.09 6.50
C ASP A 163 -8.85 -1.57 6.63
N GLY A 164 -8.18 -2.11 5.62
CA GLY A 164 -7.72 -3.48 5.60
C GLY A 164 -8.81 -4.46 5.18
N ASN A 165 -9.94 -4.00 4.65
CA ASN A 165 -10.98 -4.85 4.08
C ASN A 165 -10.92 -4.91 2.55
N GLU A 166 -10.05 -4.12 1.92
CA GLU A 166 -9.83 -4.14 0.46
C GLU A 166 -9.18 -5.47 0.03
N GLY A 167 -9.46 -5.96 -1.18
CA GLY A 167 -8.93 -7.21 -1.71
C GLY A 167 -7.40 -7.28 -1.75
N GLY A 168 -6.71 -6.14 -1.80
CA GLY A 168 -5.24 -6.05 -1.70
C GLY A 168 -4.68 -6.11 -0.27
N SER A 169 -5.52 -5.91 0.76
CA SER A 169 -5.11 -5.77 2.16
C SER A 169 -5.77 -6.80 3.10
N CYS A 170 -6.95 -7.31 2.76
CA CYS A 170 -7.78 -8.20 3.57
C CYS A 170 -7.03 -9.44 4.05
N ALA A 171 -6.36 -10.13 3.13
CA ALA A 171 -5.56 -11.33 3.41
C ALA A 171 -4.05 -11.03 3.56
N ASN A 172 -3.64 -9.76 3.49
CA ASN A 172 -2.23 -9.38 3.52
C ASN A 172 -1.74 -9.24 4.98
N PRO A 173 -0.82 -10.10 5.45
CA PRO A 173 -0.28 -10.01 6.81
C PRO A 173 0.60 -8.78 7.05
N GLN A 174 1.03 -8.08 5.99
CA GLN A 174 1.81 -6.86 6.07
C GLN A 174 0.95 -5.62 6.24
N TRP A 175 -0.37 -5.68 6.00
CA TRP A 175 -1.24 -4.52 6.20
C TRP A 175 -1.19 -4.02 7.65
N ARG A 176 -1.22 -2.70 7.83
CA ARG A 176 -1.23 -2.05 9.14
C ARG A 176 -2.35 -0.99 9.20
N PRO A 177 -3.04 -0.85 10.35
CA PRO A 177 -4.02 0.22 10.52
C PRO A 177 -3.33 1.60 10.45
N GLY A 178 -3.98 2.54 9.77
CA GLY A 178 -3.60 3.95 9.78
C GLY A 178 -3.02 4.50 8.48
N GLY A 179 -3.09 3.74 7.37
CA GLY A 179 -2.69 4.27 6.06
C GLY A 179 -1.19 4.43 5.92
N LYS A 180 -0.41 3.45 6.40
CA LYS A 180 1.03 3.42 6.14
C LYS A 180 1.47 2.02 5.72
N THR A 181 2.37 1.96 4.76
CA THR A 181 2.98 0.68 4.35
C THR A 181 3.82 0.09 5.47
N TYR A 182 4.05 -1.22 5.38
CA TYR A 182 4.97 -1.91 6.27
C TYR A 182 5.85 -2.86 5.47
N PRO A 183 7.18 -2.82 5.63
CA PRO A 183 7.93 -2.03 6.62
C PRO A 183 8.26 -0.58 6.20
N GLY A 184 7.92 -0.14 4.98
CA GLY A 184 8.36 1.14 4.43
C GLY A 184 7.86 2.40 5.15
N ALA A 185 6.77 2.31 5.93
CA ALA A 185 6.20 3.37 6.74
C ALA A 185 5.78 4.65 5.96
N VAL A 186 5.59 4.53 4.64
CA VAL A 186 5.10 5.65 3.81
C VAL A 186 3.59 5.76 3.86
N PRO A 187 3.01 6.98 3.78
CA PRO A 187 1.58 7.19 3.69
C PRO A 187 0.97 6.50 2.47
N GLU A 188 -0.12 5.77 2.66
CA GLU A 188 -0.91 5.13 1.61
C GLU A 188 -2.40 5.45 1.78
N ALA A 189 -3.08 5.54 0.65
CA ALA A 189 -4.53 5.73 0.59
C ALA A 189 -5.14 4.80 -0.45
N VAL A 190 -6.45 4.67 -0.40
CA VAL A 190 -7.24 4.06 -1.47
C VAL A 190 -8.08 5.15 -2.13
N ILE A 191 -8.16 5.10 -3.45
CA ILE A 191 -9.04 5.94 -4.26
C ILE A 191 -9.93 5.05 -5.11
N ASP A 192 -10.94 5.61 -5.74
CA ASP A 192 -11.72 4.87 -6.72
C ASP A 192 -10.88 4.48 -7.95
N PRO A 193 -11.30 3.45 -8.70
CA PRO A 193 -10.62 3.05 -9.92
C PRO A 193 -10.59 4.18 -10.94
N VAL A 194 -9.44 4.33 -11.59
CA VAL A 194 -9.18 5.43 -12.51
C VAL A 194 -9.23 4.89 -13.95
N PRO A 195 -10.08 5.42 -14.83
CA PRO A 195 -10.13 4.98 -16.23
C PRO A 195 -8.77 5.06 -16.91
N LYS A 196 -8.48 4.14 -17.84
CA LYS A 196 -7.16 4.05 -18.48
C LYS A 196 -6.76 5.30 -19.26
N ASP A 197 -7.71 6.08 -19.75
CA ASP A 197 -7.47 7.35 -20.44
C ASP A 197 -7.20 8.52 -19.47
N LYS A 198 -7.34 8.27 -18.16
CA LYS A 198 -7.09 9.20 -17.05
C LYS A 198 -5.87 8.79 -16.22
N VAL A 199 -5.06 7.86 -16.70
CA VAL A 199 -3.77 7.51 -16.09
C VAL A 199 -2.62 7.82 -17.04
N LYS A 200 -1.54 8.35 -16.50
CA LYS A 200 -0.25 8.45 -17.19
C LYS A 200 0.69 7.38 -16.63
N LEU A 201 1.29 6.60 -17.51
CA LEU A 201 2.36 5.66 -17.17
C LEU A 201 3.72 6.29 -17.43
N VAL A 202 4.65 6.08 -16.50
CA VAL A 202 6.00 6.63 -16.54
C VAL A 202 7.00 5.52 -16.23
N ASP A 203 8.00 5.35 -17.08
CA ASP A 203 9.16 4.50 -16.80
C ASP A 203 10.02 5.18 -15.73
N ILE A 204 10.48 4.40 -14.74
CA ILE A 204 11.13 4.96 -13.54
C ILE A 204 12.64 4.70 -13.45
N TRP A 205 13.21 3.97 -14.40
CA TRP A 205 14.64 3.87 -14.70
C TRP A 205 14.87 3.34 -16.12
#